data_AF-A0A327W1J1-F1
#
_entry.id   AF-A0A327W1J1-F1
#
_cell.length_a   1.000
_cell.length_b   1.000
_cell.length_c   1.000
_cell.angle_alpha   90.00
_cell.angle_beta   90.00
_cell.angle_gamma   90.00
#
_symmetry.space_group_name_H-M   'P 1'
#
loop_
_entity.id
_entity.type
_entity.pdbx_description
1 polymer ?
#
loop_
_entity_poly.entity_id
_entity_poly.type
_entity_poly.pdbx_seq_one_letter_code
_entity_poly.pdbx_strand_id
1 'polypeptide(L)'
;MGEDDRYSNGKDVFQTHLFWRSYDNYTWNDDNVKLDISKGYGFPMYRTTDSLLWGTGKTDELYFYVVVDWNGEIFELFSRENDADFAGYSKWLITSMREYRKKGKTFLFPRRIMK
;
A
#
# COMPACT_ATOMS: atom_id res chain seq x y z
N MET A 1 -15.51 2.44 10.78
CA MET A 1 -14.22 3.16 10.97
C MET A 1 -13.69 2.83 12.37
N GLY A 2 -12.63 2.05 12.48
CA GLY A 2 -11.87 1.82 13.71
C GLY A 2 -10.82 2.91 13.98
N GLU A 3 -10.22 2.90 15.18
CA GLU A 3 -9.10 3.81 15.54
C GLU A 3 -7.90 3.66 14.59
N ASP A 4 -7.71 2.44 14.08
CA ASP A 4 -6.67 2.06 13.11
C ASP A 4 -6.88 2.70 11.71
N ASP A 5 -8.02 3.33 11.43
CA ASP A 5 -8.40 3.90 10.12
C ASP A 5 -8.04 5.39 9.96
N ARG A 6 -7.50 6.02 11.01
CA ARG A 6 -7.38 7.48 11.07
C ARG A 6 -5.92 7.92 11.20
N TYR A 7 -5.29 8.18 10.06
CA TYR A 7 -4.14 9.07 9.99
C TYR A 7 -4.27 9.91 8.71
N SER A 8 -4.26 11.23 8.83
CA SER A 8 -4.35 12.18 7.70
C SER A 8 -3.67 13.49 8.12
N ASN A 9 -2.64 13.93 7.38
CA ASN A 9 -1.94 15.21 7.60
C ASN A 9 -2.51 16.32 6.71
N GLY A 10 -3.52 16.01 5.89
CA GLY A 10 -4.08 16.95 4.93
C GLY A 10 -3.18 17.24 3.72
N LYS A 11 -2.04 16.57 3.57
CA LYS A 11 -1.09 16.72 2.45
C LYS A 11 -1.01 15.48 1.55
N ASP A 12 -1.17 14.30 2.14
CA ASP A 12 -0.98 13.04 1.43
C ASP A 12 -2.30 12.47 0.90
N VAL A 13 -2.22 11.82 -0.27
CA VAL A 13 -3.37 11.17 -0.91
C VAL A 13 -3.22 9.65 -0.78
N PHE A 14 -4.29 9.02 -0.28
CA PHE A 14 -4.40 7.56 -0.18
C PHE A 14 -5.33 7.04 -1.25
N GLN A 15 -4.89 6.01 -1.97
CA GLN A 15 -5.72 5.31 -2.93
C GLN A 15 -5.60 3.80 -2.73
N THR A 16 -6.76 3.14 -2.74
CA THR A 16 -6.85 1.69 -2.89
C THR A 16 -7.04 1.41 -4.36
N HIS A 17 -6.09 0.72 -4.98
CA HIS A 17 -6.28 0.23 -6.33
C HIS A 17 -6.70 -1.23 -6.26
N LEU A 18 -7.96 -1.48 -6.60
CA LEU A 18 -8.34 -2.75 -7.17
C LEU A 18 -7.75 -2.77 -8.58
N PHE A 19 -6.46 -3.05 -8.70
CA PHE A 19 -5.90 -3.39 -9.99
C PHE A 19 -6.75 -4.57 -10.49
N TRP A 20 -7.54 -4.34 -11.54
CA TRP A 20 -8.35 -5.39 -12.16
C TRP A 20 -7.37 -6.34 -12.84
N ARG A 21 -6.79 -7.25 -12.05
CA ARG A 21 -5.80 -8.22 -12.49
C ARG A 21 -6.55 -9.53 -12.65
N SER A 22 -7.03 -9.77 -13.87
CA SER A 22 -7.51 -11.09 -14.29
C SER A 22 -6.31 -12.01 -14.48
N TYR A 23 -5.79 -12.58 -13.40
CA TYR A 23 -4.86 -13.69 -13.51
C TYR A 23 -5.46 -14.88 -12.77
N ASP A 24 -6.20 -15.68 -13.53
CA ASP A 24 -6.61 -17.01 -13.09
C ASP A 24 -5.33 -17.83 -12.81
N ASN A 25 -5.21 -18.34 -11.57
CA ASN A 25 -4.14 -19.25 -11.10
C ASN A 25 -2.77 -18.66 -10.72
N TYR A 26 -2.72 -17.55 -9.98
CA TYR A 26 -1.45 -17.03 -9.45
C TYR A 26 -1.39 -17.02 -7.91
N THR A 27 -0.25 -17.42 -7.33
CA THR A 27 0.03 -17.27 -5.90
C THR A 27 0.71 -15.92 -5.67
N TRP A 28 -0.01 -14.94 -5.13
CA TRP A 28 0.42 -13.53 -5.03
C TRP A 28 1.80 -13.30 -4.37
N ASN A 29 2.31 -14.27 -3.60
CA ASN A 29 3.58 -14.19 -2.90
C ASN A 29 4.76 -14.81 -3.67
N ASP A 30 4.61 -15.18 -4.95
CA ASP A 30 5.72 -15.62 -5.80
C ASP A 30 6.59 -14.42 -6.25
N ASP A 31 7.85 -14.70 -6.59
CA ASP A 31 8.83 -13.70 -6.99
C ASP A 31 8.50 -13.03 -8.32
N ASN A 32 7.75 -13.67 -9.21
CA ASN A 32 7.33 -13.01 -10.45
C ASN A 32 6.34 -11.86 -10.19
N VAL A 33 5.40 -11.98 -9.23
CA VAL A 33 4.52 -10.85 -8.86
C VAL A 33 5.31 -9.69 -8.27
N LYS A 34 6.31 -9.96 -7.42
CA LYS A 34 7.19 -8.92 -6.89
C LYS A 34 7.92 -8.19 -8.02
N LEU A 35 8.43 -8.93 -9.01
CA LEU A 35 9.09 -8.36 -10.19
C LEU A 35 8.12 -7.56 -11.07
N ASP A 36 6.92 -8.06 -11.31
CA ASP A 36 5.92 -7.39 -12.14
C ASP A 36 5.42 -6.10 -11.50
N ILE A 37 5.16 -6.11 -10.19
CA ILE A 37 4.82 -4.89 -9.45
C ILE A 37 6.00 -3.91 -9.50
N SER A 38 7.22 -4.39 -9.25
CA SER A 38 8.42 -3.54 -9.31
C SER A 38 8.60 -2.88 -10.68
N LYS A 39 8.37 -3.60 -11.77
CA LYS A 39 8.38 -3.05 -13.14
C LYS A 39 7.26 -2.04 -13.37
N GLY A 40 6.05 -2.32 -12.88
CA GLY A 40 4.90 -1.44 -13.04
C GLY A 40 5.09 -0.08 -12.36
N TYR A 41 5.75 -0.08 -11.19
CA TYR A 41 6.01 1.15 -10.44
C TYR A 41 7.33 1.85 -10.79
N GLY A 42 8.30 1.12 -11.32
CA GLY A 42 9.63 1.64 -11.62
C GLY A 42 10.59 1.70 -10.42
N PHE A 43 10.27 1.03 -9.31
CA PHE A 43 11.11 0.93 -8.12
C PHE A 43 11.08 -0.48 -7.49
N PRO A 44 12.11 -0.88 -6.73
CA PRO A 44 12.17 -2.20 -6.13
C PRO A 44 11.06 -2.42 -5.09
N MET A 45 10.52 -3.65 -5.09
CA MET A 45 9.60 -4.14 -4.06
C MET A 45 10.33 -5.12 -3.13
N TYR A 46 10.02 -5.03 -1.84
CA TYR A 46 10.58 -5.83 -0.77
C TYR A 46 9.48 -6.67 -0.12
N ARG A 47 9.83 -7.86 0.38
CA ARG A 47 8.90 -8.74 1.10
C ARG A 47 9.18 -8.65 2.60
N THR A 48 8.15 -8.44 3.40
CA THR A 48 8.25 -8.53 4.87
C THR A 48 8.27 -9.98 5.32
N THR A 49 8.64 -10.23 6.59
CA THR A 49 8.62 -11.59 7.17
C THR A 49 7.24 -12.23 7.18
N ASP A 50 6.19 -11.43 7.35
CA ASP A 50 4.80 -11.84 7.26
C ASP A 50 4.26 -11.85 5.82
N SER A 51 5.14 -11.77 4.81
CA SER A 51 4.84 -11.88 3.38
C SER A 51 4.18 -10.69 2.70
N LEU A 52 3.93 -9.55 3.37
CA LEU A 52 3.50 -8.33 2.67
C LEU A 52 4.57 -7.90 1.67
N LEU A 53 4.16 -7.41 0.50
CA LEU A 53 5.07 -6.69 -0.37
C LEU A 53 4.97 -5.21 -0.07
N TRP A 54 6.10 -4.50 -0.10
CA TRP A 54 6.12 -3.06 0.02
C TRP A 54 7.25 -2.45 -0.78
N GLY A 55 7.09 -1.20 -1.19
CA GLY A 55 8.12 -0.47 -1.92
C GLY A 55 7.92 1.02 -1.77
N THR A 56 9.02 1.76 -1.95
CA THR A 56 8.99 3.21 -2.03
C THR A 56 9.88 3.68 -3.15
N GLY A 57 9.48 4.75 -3.80
CA GLY A 57 10.24 5.35 -4.89
C GLY A 57 9.61 6.65 -5.34
N LYS A 58 10.25 7.28 -6.30
CA LYS A 58 9.73 8.46 -6.99
C LYS A 58 9.46 8.08 -8.43
N THR A 59 8.24 8.31 -8.89
CA THR A 59 7.85 8.13 -10.28
C THR A 59 7.25 9.45 -10.76
N ASP A 60 7.77 9.97 -11.87
CA ASP A 60 7.52 11.32 -12.35
C ASP A 60 7.81 12.39 -11.27
N GLU A 61 6.77 13.00 -10.71
CA GLU A 61 6.83 14.05 -9.69
C GLU A 61 6.27 13.62 -8.33
N LEU A 62 5.85 12.36 -8.20
CA LEU A 62 5.22 11.83 -6.99
C LEU A 62 6.14 10.84 -6.30
N TYR A 63 6.23 11.00 -4.99
CA TYR A 63 6.77 10.00 -4.08
C TYR A 63 5.68 8.99 -3.78
N PHE A 64 6.00 7.72 -3.91
CA PHE A 64 5.10 6.61 -3.69
C PHE A 64 5.56 5.77 -2.50
N TYR A 65 4.58 5.27 -1.78
CA TYR A 65 4.70 4.17 -0.86
C TYR A 65 3.58 3.18 -1.17
N VAL A 66 3.97 1.98 -1.57
CA VAL A 66 3.06 0.93 -2.05
C VAL A 66 3.15 -0.24 -1.09
N VAL A 67 2.00 -0.77 -0.68
CA VAL A 67 1.90 -2.02 0.09
C VAL A 67 0.93 -2.94 -0.62
N VAL A 68 1.30 -4.21 -0.74
CA VAL A 68 0.42 -5.26 -1.24
C VAL A 68 0.13 -6.26 -0.13
N ASP A 69 -1.15 -6.46 0.14
CA ASP A 69 -1.63 -7.29 1.23
C ASP A 69 -1.62 -8.79 0.90
N TRP A 70 -2.08 -9.60 1.86
CA TRP A 70 -2.16 -11.06 1.73
C TRP A 70 -3.19 -11.58 0.75
N ASN A 71 -4.01 -10.69 0.19
CA ASN A 71 -5.00 -10.99 -0.83
C ASN A 71 -4.59 -10.42 -2.19
N GLY A 72 -3.42 -9.78 -2.29
CA GLY A 72 -2.97 -9.10 -3.49
C GLY A 72 -3.57 -7.71 -3.69
N GLU A 73 -4.25 -7.15 -2.68
CA GLU A 73 -4.79 -5.79 -2.74
C GLU A 73 -3.66 -4.77 -2.61
N ILE A 74 -3.67 -3.77 -3.49
CA ILE A 74 -2.63 -2.75 -3.58
C ILE A 74 -3.11 -1.47 -2.91
N PHE A 75 -2.34 -1.04 -1.90
CA PHE A 75 -2.54 0.18 -1.15
C PHE A 75 -1.44 1.17 -1.51
N GLU A 76 -1.83 2.35 -1.95
CA GLU A 76 -0.91 3.37 -2.43
C GLU A 76 -1.08 4.64 -1.61
N LEU A 77 0.04 5.11 -1.11
CA LEU A 77 0.20 6.44 -0.57
C LEU A 77 1.13 7.20 -1.51
N PHE A 78 0.70 8.37 -1.96
CA PHE A 78 1.55 9.22 -2.77
C PHE A 78 1.45 10.69 -2.39
N SER A 79 2.56 11.38 -2.61
CA SER A 79 2.72 12.80 -2.27
C SER A 79 3.64 13.49 -3.25
N ARG A 80 3.43 14.79 -3.47
CA ARG A 80 4.40 15.63 -4.19
C ARG A 80 5.57 16.03 -3.29
N GLU A 81 5.39 15.93 -1.97
CA GLU A 81 6.38 16.25 -0.96
C GLU A 81 7.02 14.96 -0.43
N ASN A 82 8.34 14.94 -0.26
CA ASN A 82 9.06 13.86 0.41
C ASN A 82 9.49 14.32 1.80
N ASP A 83 8.50 14.42 2.69
CA ASP A 83 8.73 14.88 4.05
C ASP A 83 8.87 13.72 5.04
N ALA A 84 9.33 14.03 6.26
CA ALA A 84 9.46 13.05 7.33
C ALA A 84 8.11 12.43 7.72
N ASP A 85 7.02 13.15 7.46
CA ASP A 85 5.66 12.68 7.74
C ASP A 85 5.29 11.51 6.81
N PHE A 86 5.69 11.55 5.54
CA PHE A 86 5.52 10.46 4.57
C PHE A 86 6.10 9.12 5.06
N ALA A 87 7.28 9.15 5.69
CA ALA A 87 7.87 7.98 6.34
C ALA A 87 7.08 7.52 7.59
N GLY A 88 6.42 8.43 8.30
CA GLY A 88 5.50 8.10 9.38
C GLY A 88 4.24 7.38 8.87
N TYR A 89 3.66 7.86 7.77
CA TYR A 89 2.46 7.30 7.16
C TYR A 89 2.67 5.88 6.64
N SER A 90 3.80 5.63 6.00
CA SER A 90 4.15 4.29 5.50
C SER A 90 4.19 3.24 6.62
N LYS A 91 4.82 3.57 7.75
CA LYS A 91 4.87 2.70 8.94
C LYS A 91 3.49 2.47 9.54
N TRP A 92 2.67 3.53 9.62
CA TRP A 92 1.28 3.42 10.09
C TRP A 92 0.48 2.45 9.21
N LEU A 93 0.55 2.56 7.88
CA LEU A 93 -0.20 1.73 6.95
C LEU A 93 0.03 0.22 7.18
N ILE A 94 1.29 -0.22 7.19
CA ILE A 94 1.62 -1.63 7.45
C ILE A 94 1.14 -2.06 8.85
N THR A 95 1.27 -1.19 9.85
CA THR A 95 0.86 -1.50 11.22
C THR A 95 -0.65 -1.71 11.30
N SER A 96 -1.44 -0.80 10.72
CA SER A 96 -2.90 -0.90 10.68
C SER A 96 -3.37 -2.15 9.92
N MET A 97 -2.76 -2.47 8.77
CA MET A 97 -3.09 -3.69 8.02
C MET A 97 -2.89 -4.96 8.86
N ARG A 98 -1.80 -5.01 9.64
CA ARG A 98 -1.52 -6.13 10.57
C ARG A 98 -2.54 -6.21 11.70
N GLU A 99 -2.90 -5.08 12.31
CA GLU A 99 -3.90 -5.06 13.39
C GLU A 99 -5.29 -5.48 12.91
N TYR A 100 -5.68 -5.07 11.71
CA TYR A 100 -6.90 -5.54 11.06
C TYR A 100 -6.90 -7.05 10.84
N ARG A 101 -5.80 -7.57 10.28
CA ARG A 101 -5.66 -9.01 10.07
C ARG A 101 -5.74 -9.80 11.37
N LYS A 102 -5.08 -9.35 12.44
CA LYS A 102 -5.17 -9.99 13.77
C LYS A 102 -6.60 -10.09 14.28
N LYS A 103 -7.45 -9.13 13.92
CA LYS A 103 -8.89 -9.08 14.26
C LYS A 103 -9.76 -9.86 13.27
N GLY A 104 -9.18 -10.55 12.29
CA GLY A 104 -9.92 -11.26 11.24
C GLY A 104 -10.66 -10.33 10.28
N LYS A 105 -10.21 -9.09 10.13
CA LYS A 105 -10.83 -8.07 9.28
C LYS A 105 -9.92 -7.67 8.12
N THR A 106 -10.52 -7.25 7.01
CA THR A 106 -9.80 -6.62 5.90
C THR A 106 -9.56 -5.14 6.21
N PHE A 107 -8.35 -4.66 5.96
CA PHE A 107 -8.03 -3.24 6.08
C PHE A 107 -8.76 -2.46 5.00
N LEU A 108 -9.44 -1.38 5.38
CA LEU A 108 -10.22 -0.56 4.46
C LEU A 108 -9.94 0.91 4.71
N PHE A 109 -9.56 1.64 3.66
CA PHE A 109 -9.54 3.09 3.74
C PHE A 109 -10.98 3.63 3.70
N PRO A 110 -11.36 4.55 4.61
CA PRO A 110 -12.54 5.33 4.38
C PRO A 110 -12.31 6.20 3.14
N ARG A 111 -13.04 5.93 2.06
CA ARG A 111 -13.07 6.83 0.89
C ARG A 111 -13.51 8.20 1.37
N ARG A 112 -12.58 9.14 1.52
CA ARG A 112 -12.92 10.56 1.56
C ARG A 112 -13.41 10.89 0.16
N ILE A 113 -14.72 10.95 -0.02
CA ILE A 113 -15.31 11.70 -1.13
C ILE A 113 -14.86 13.14 -0.87
N MET A 114 -13.87 13.63 -1.62
CA MET A 114 -13.62 15.07 -1.67
C MET A 114 -14.93 15.69 -2.18
N LYS A 115 -15.58 16.47 -1.31
CA LYS A 115 -16.64 17.39 -1.73
C LYS A 115 -16.01 18.56 -2.47
#